data_AF-A0A9W6LGN2-F1
#
_entry.id   AF-A0A9W6LGN2-F1
#
_cell.length_a   1.000
_cell.length_b   1.000
_cell.length_c   1.000
_cell.angle_alpha   90.00
_cell.angle_beta   90.00
_cell.angle_gamma   90.00
#
_symmetry.space_group_name_H-M   'P 1'
#
loop_
_entity.id
_entity.type
_entity.pdbx_description
1 polymer ?
#
loop_
_entity_poly.entity_id
_entity_poly.type
_entity_poly.pdbx_seq_one_letter_code
_entity_poly.pdbx_strand_id
1 'polypeptide(L)'
;MDQHTWDRKHDPDVRIRYIMAFLPVAWAGVSSVFTWSECRVESFGVDGEDTVHATTVVELEGGRWRFRRQVWPASHPAKLAAQLYTTSLEERLNTRTGTRPAAGETADL
;
A
#
# COMPACT_ATOMS: atom_id res chain seq x y z
N MET A 1 13.66 -24.65 -0.49
CA MET A 1 14.03 -23.35 0.11
C MET A 1 15.00 -23.67 1.22
N ASP A 2 16.23 -23.18 1.15
CA ASP A 2 17.27 -23.42 2.15
C ASP A 2 17.04 -22.58 3.43
N GLN A 3 17.51 -23.09 4.57
CA GLN A 3 17.34 -22.46 5.90
C GLN A 3 17.83 -21.01 5.90
N HIS A 4 18.93 -20.72 5.23
CA HIS A 4 19.53 -19.38 5.18
C HIS A 4 18.66 -18.38 4.39
N THR A 5 17.96 -18.83 3.35
CA THR A 5 16.96 -18.04 2.63
C THR A 5 15.67 -17.84 3.44
N TRP A 6 15.29 -18.80 4.27
CA TRP A 6 14.17 -18.68 5.21
C TRP A 6 14.50 -17.65 6.31
N ASP A 7 15.65 -17.78 6.96
CA ASP A 7 16.09 -16.89 8.03
C ASP A 7 16.17 -15.43 7.57
N ARG A 8 16.73 -15.16 6.38
CA ARG A 8 16.76 -13.78 5.83
C ARG A 8 15.38 -13.19 5.53
N LYS A 9 14.39 -14.01 5.16
CA LYS A 9 13.02 -13.55 4.88
C LYS A 9 12.20 -13.32 6.16
N HIS A 10 12.62 -13.91 7.26
CA HIS A 10 11.96 -13.78 8.56
C HIS A 10 12.77 -12.97 9.57
N ASP A 11 13.95 -12.47 9.18
CA ASP A 11 14.79 -11.59 9.99
C ASP A 11 14.05 -10.25 10.26
N PRO A 12 13.72 -9.96 11.54
CA PRO A 12 12.99 -8.76 11.91
C PRO A 12 13.77 -7.48 11.61
N ASP A 13 15.10 -7.47 11.69
CA ASP A 13 15.93 -6.29 11.43
C ASP A 13 16.00 -5.96 9.94
N VAL A 14 16.02 -6.99 9.08
CA VAL A 14 15.93 -6.78 7.63
C VAL A 14 14.55 -6.23 7.27
N ARG A 15 13.49 -6.79 7.84
CA ARG A 15 12.12 -6.32 7.64
C ARG A 15 11.93 -4.87 8.10
N ILE A 16 12.39 -4.51 9.30
CA ILE A 16 12.30 -3.15 9.84
C ILE A 16 13.04 -2.17 8.91
N ARG A 17 14.27 -2.46 8.50
CA ARG A 17 15.04 -1.61 7.57
C ARG A 17 14.34 -1.44 6.23
N TYR A 18 13.74 -2.52 5.71
CA TYR A 18 12.95 -2.47 4.48
C TYR A 18 11.75 -1.53 4.61
N ILE A 19 10.97 -1.66 5.69
CA ILE A 19 9.79 -0.83 5.95
C ILE A 19 10.18 0.65 6.12
N MET A 20 11.26 0.94 6.86
CA MET A 20 11.76 2.30 7.04
C MET A 20 12.17 2.96 5.72
N ALA A 21 12.69 2.17 4.75
CA ALA A 21 13.01 2.66 3.42
C ALA A 21 11.78 2.79 2.50
N PHE A 22 10.76 1.96 2.70
CA PHE A 22 9.52 1.93 1.91
C PHE A 22 8.59 3.10 2.26
N LEU A 23 8.28 3.28 3.55
CA LEU A 23 7.24 4.18 4.04
C LEU A 23 7.35 5.63 3.52
N PRO A 24 8.50 6.33 3.62
CA PRO A 24 8.57 7.73 3.21
C PRO A 24 8.37 7.89 1.69
N VAL A 25 8.86 6.94 0.89
CA VAL A 25 8.71 6.96 -0.57
C VAL A 25 7.27 6.68 -0.98
N ALA A 26 6.65 5.67 -0.35
CA ALA A 26 5.26 5.33 -0.60
C ALA A 26 4.33 6.48 -0.17
N TRP A 27 4.57 7.10 0.98
CA TRP A 27 3.80 8.24 1.45
C TRP A 27 3.91 9.45 0.51
N ALA A 28 5.11 9.75 0.00
CA ALA A 28 5.30 10.82 -0.96
C ALA A 28 4.51 10.57 -2.26
N GLY A 29 4.54 9.34 -2.78
CA GLY A 29 3.77 8.97 -3.97
C GLY A 29 2.26 8.96 -3.72
N VAL A 30 1.79 8.41 -2.59
CA VAL A 30 0.40 8.50 -2.12
C VAL A 30 -0.03 9.96 -2.15
N SER A 31 0.64 10.83 -1.39
CA SER A 31 0.31 12.27 -1.29
C SER A 31 0.24 12.97 -2.67
N SER A 32 1.11 12.58 -3.60
CA SER A 32 1.11 13.11 -4.97
C SER A 32 -0.15 12.70 -5.75
N VAL A 33 -0.59 11.44 -5.67
CA VAL A 33 -1.78 10.92 -6.38
C VAL A 33 -3.05 11.70 -5.97
N PHE A 34 -3.15 12.10 -4.70
CA PHE A 34 -4.34 12.76 -4.15
C PHE A 34 -4.35 14.28 -4.30
N THR A 35 -3.26 14.88 -4.80
CA THR A 35 -3.25 16.33 -5.07
C THR A 35 -4.10 16.70 -6.29
N TRP A 36 -4.48 15.70 -7.12
CA TRP A 36 -5.10 15.90 -8.45
C TRP A 36 -6.53 15.33 -8.55
N SER A 37 -7.05 14.75 -7.48
CA SER A 37 -8.35 14.06 -7.45
C SER A 37 -9.22 14.61 -6.30
N GLU A 38 -10.55 14.49 -6.39
CA GLU A 38 -11.49 14.76 -5.28
C GLU A 38 -11.36 13.69 -4.15
N CYS A 39 -10.16 13.15 -3.97
CA CYS A 39 -9.90 11.98 -3.18
C CYS A 39 -9.03 12.37 -1.97
N ARG A 40 -9.51 12.07 -0.77
CA ARG A 40 -8.84 12.41 0.49
C ARG A 40 -8.22 11.17 1.12
N VAL A 41 -6.94 11.22 1.46
CA VAL A 41 -6.33 10.15 2.27
C VAL A 41 -6.79 10.29 3.72
N GLU A 42 -7.39 9.23 4.26
CA GLU A 42 -7.74 9.17 5.68
C GLU A 42 -6.60 8.58 6.50
N SER A 43 -5.96 7.53 5.99
CA SER A 43 -4.86 6.87 6.68
C SER A 43 -3.96 6.14 5.70
N PHE A 44 -2.67 6.08 6.05
CA PHE A 44 -1.68 5.25 5.37
C PHE A 44 -0.78 4.62 6.42
N GLY A 45 -0.46 3.34 6.25
CA GLY A 45 0.44 2.64 7.16
C GLY A 45 0.79 1.25 6.69
N VAL A 46 1.52 0.53 7.54
CA VAL A 46 1.83 -0.88 7.37
C VAL A 46 1.35 -1.68 8.57
N ASP A 47 0.88 -2.90 8.34
CA ASP A 47 0.43 -3.84 9.36
C ASP A 47 1.00 -5.25 9.14
N GLY A 48 1.10 -6.03 10.22
CA GLY A 48 1.54 -7.43 10.21
C GLY A 48 2.95 -7.67 10.77
N GLU A 49 3.24 -8.93 11.06
CA GLU A 49 4.52 -9.38 11.65
C GLU A 49 5.37 -10.11 10.60
N ASP A 50 5.06 -11.37 10.32
CA ASP A 50 5.81 -12.18 9.35
C ASP A 50 5.51 -11.83 7.89
N THR A 51 4.30 -11.33 7.65
CA THR A 51 3.84 -10.83 6.35
C THR A 51 3.31 -9.43 6.58
N VAL A 52 3.93 -8.44 5.93
CA VAL A 52 3.59 -7.02 6.12
C VAL A 52 2.82 -6.51 4.93
N HIS A 53 1.73 -5.81 5.19
CA HIS A 53 0.90 -5.18 4.19
C HIS A 53 0.92 -3.67 4.34
N ALA A 54 1.06 -2.95 3.23
CA ALA A 54 0.76 -1.54 3.18
C ALA A 54 -0.72 -1.33 2.92
N THR A 55 -1.35 -0.47 3.74
CA THR A 55 -2.76 -0.14 3.66
C THR A 55 -2.91 1.37 3.47
N THR A 56 -3.65 1.78 2.44
CA THR A 56 -4.13 3.16 2.27
C THR A 56 -5.64 3.15 2.36
N VAL A 57 -6.20 4.04 3.17
CA VAL A 57 -7.65 4.28 3.22
C VAL A 57 -7.91 5.68 2.69
N VAL A 58 -8.85 5.78 1.77
CA VAL A 58 -9.20 7.03 1.10
C VAL A 58 -10.70 7.24 1.08
N GLU A 59 -11.12 8.49 1.06
CA GLU A 59 -12.47 8.90 0.72
C GLU A 59 -12.48 9.36 -0.74
N LEU A 60 -13.36 8.79 -1.56
CA LEU A 60 -13.53 9.11 -2.99
C LEU A 60 -15.03 9.07 -3.30
N GLU A 61 -15.56 10.13 -3.91
CA GLU A 61 -16.98 10.24 -4.32
C GLU A 61 -17.99 9.96 -3.17
N GLY A 62 -17.64 10.36 -1.94
CA GLY A 62 -18.44 10.09 -0.74
C GLY A 62 -18.42 8.62 -0.27
N GLY A 63 -17.62 7.77 -0.91
CA GLY A 63 -17.35 6.40 -0.49
C GLY A 63 -15.99 6.27 0.19
N ARG A 64 -15.90 5.37 1.19
CA ARG A 64 -14.65 5.03 1.87
C ARG A 64 -14.07 3.75 1.26
N TRP A 65 -12.78 3.79 0.95
CA TRP A 65 -12.11 2.73 0.22
C TRP A 65 -10.81 2.33 0.89
N ARG A 66 -10.59 1.02 1.02
CA ARG A 66 -9.35 0.44 1.53
C ARG A 66 -8.56 -0.19 0.40
N PHE A 67 -7.27 0.09 0.36
CA PHE A 67 -6.31 -0.49 -0.57
C PHE A 67 -5.21 -1.18 0.20
N ARG A 68 -5.22 -2.51 0.19
CA ARG A 68 -4.21 -3.32 0.87
C ARG A 68 -3.30 -4.03 -0.13
N ARG A 69 -1.99 -4.05 0.15
CA ARG A 69 -1.01 -4.81 -0.65
C ARG A 69 0.09 -5.37 0.22
N GLN A 70 0.44 -6.64 0.02
CA GLN A 70 1.60 -7.24 0.66
C GLN A 70 2.89 -6.57 0.16
N VAL A 71 3.74 -6.13 1.08
CA VAL A 71 5.04 -5.49 0.82
C VAL A 71 6.22 -6.29 1.39
N TRP A 72 5.95 -7.20 2.34
CA TRP A 72 6.92 -8.14 2.89
C TRP A 72 6.33 -9.57 2.91
N PRO A 73 7.09 -10.65 2.61
CA PRO A 73 8.51 -10.68 2.23
C PRO A 73 8.82 -9.88 0.96
N ALA A 74 9.98 -9.22 0.94
CA ALA A 74 10.34 -8.33 -0.16
C ALA A 74 10.62 -9.12 -1.45
N SER A 75 9.84 -8.85 -2.50
CA SER A 75 10.12 -9.32 -3.86
C SER A 75 10.93 -8.31 -4.69
N HIS A 76 10.96 -7.05 -4.24
CA HIS A 76 11.62 -5.93 -4.93
C HIS A 76 12.36 -5.06 -3.91
N PRO A 77 13.33 -4.23 -4.32
CA PRO A 77 13.87 -3.18 -3.46
C PRO A 77 12.77 -2.23 -2.96
N ALA A 78 12.90 -1.74 -1.73
CA ALA A 78 11.86 -0.95 -1.05
C ALA A 78 11.36 0.25 -1.87
N LYS A 79 12.27 0.98 -2.55
CA LYS A 79 11.92 2.12 -3.40
C LYS A 79 11.07 1.71 -4.61
N LEU A 80 11.42 0.61 -5.26
CA LEU A 80 10.66 0.09 -6.40
C LEU A 80 9.30 -0.44 -5.93
N ALA A 81 9.27 -1.15 -4.80
CA ALA A 81 8.00 -1.61 -4.21
C ALA A 81 7.07 -0.45 -3.86
N ALA A 82 7.61 0.66 -3.34
CA ALA A 82 6.85 1.88 -3.07
C ALA A 82 6.27 2.49 -4.35
N GLN A 83 7.07 2.62 -5.41
CA GLN A 83 6.59 3.10 -6.71
C GLN A 83 5.50 2.19 -7.29
N LEU A 84 5.70 0.87 -7.27
CA LEU A 84 4.70 -0.09 -7.72
C LEU A 84 3.42 0.00 -6.89
N TYR A 85 3.53 0.19 -5.58
CA TYR A 85 2.38 0.40 -4.69
C TYR A 85 1.59 1.63 -5.11
N THR A 86 2.26 2.76 -5.30
CA THR A 86 1.61 4.04 -5.63
C THR A 86 1.01 4.04 -7.03
N THR A 87 1.69 3.45 -8.02
CA THR A 87 1.14 3.29 -9.38
C THR A 87 -0.10 2.40 -9.37
N SER A 88 -0.07 1.26 -8.68
CA SER A 88 -1.26 0.40 -8.60
C SER A 88 -2.42 1.06 -7.83
N LEU A 89 -2.13 1.92 -6.85
CA LEU A 89 -3.14 2.72 -6.17
C LEU A 89 -3.78 3.73 -7.13
N GLU A 90 -2.97 4.49 -7.87
CA GLU A 90 -3.41 5.46 -8.88
C GLU A 90 -4.26 4.79 -9.96
N GLU A 91 -3.79 3.68 -10.54
CA GLU A 91 -4.52 2.90 -11.54
C GLU A 91 -5.89 2.46 -11.01
N ARG A 92 -5.94 1.96 -9.77
CA ARG A 92 -7.20 1.52 -9.16
C ARG A 92 -8.18 2.67 -8.92
N LEU A 93 -7.70 3.84 -8.50
CA LEU A 93 -8.55 5.01 -8.30
C LEU A 93 -9.12 5.50 -9.65
N ASN A 94 -8.27 5.60 -10.67
CA ASN A 94 -8.66 6.02 -12.01
C ASN A 94 -9.62 5.01 -12.69
N THR A 95 -9.46 3.72 -12.43
CA THR A 95 -10.38 2.70 -12.95
C THR A 95 -11.74 2.77 -12.25
N ARG A 96 -11.79 3.17 -10.97
CA ARG A 96 -13.01 3.21 -10.16
C ARG A 96 -13.85 4.47 -10.30
N THR A 97 -13.28 5.59 -10.73
CA THR A 97 -14.06 6.75 -11.19
C THR A 97 -15.01 6.42 -12.36
N GLY A 98 -14.91 5.21 -12.96
CA GLY A 98 -15.91 4.67 -13.88
C GLY A 98 -17.00 3.79 -13.26
N THR A 99 -16.96 3.46 -11.97
CA THR A 99 -17.87 2.50 -11.31
C THR A 99 -18.17 2.93 -9.87
N ARG A 100 -19.14 3.82 -9.69
CA ARG A 100 -19.67 4.24 -8.38
C ARG A 100 -20.26 3.03 -7.62
N PRO A 101 -19.79 2.67 -6.42
CA PRO A 101 -20.47 1.69 -5.58
C PRO A 101 -21.74 2.27 -4.97
N ALA A 102 -22.72 1.40 -4.74
CA ALA A 102 -23.85 1.75 -3.91
C ALA A 102 -23.35 2.09 -2.48
N ALA A 103 -23.89 3.17 -1.91
CA ALA A 103 -23.54 3.66 -0.60
C ALA A 103 -23.62 2.55 0.46
N GLY A 104 -22.53 2.33 1.20
CA GLY A 104 -22.53 1.51 2.42
C GLY A 104 -21.62 0.27 2.42
N GLU A 105 -20.93 -0.06 1.34
CA GLU A 105 -20.07 -1.25 1.30
C GLU A 105 -18.61 -0.92 1.64
N THR A 106 -18.15 -1.36 2.82
CA THR A 106 -16.72 -1.46 3.12
C THR A 106 -16.12 -2.57 2.27
N ALA A 107 -15.61 -2.21 1.08
CA ALA A 107 -14.87 -3.14 0.25
C ALA A 107 -13.46 -3.34 0.85
N ASP A 108 -13.26 -4.40 1.63
CA ASP A 108 -11.94 -4.93 1.97
C ASP A 108 -11.34 -5.57 0.72
N LEU A 109 -10.36 -4.89 0.09
CA LEU A 109 -9.64 -5.36 -1.10
C LEU A 109 -8.12 -5.09 -1.04
#